data_AF-A0A0K1F0K7-F1
#
_entry.id   AF-A0A0K1F0K7-F1
#
_cell.length_a   1.000
_cell.length_b   1.000
_cell.length_c   1.000
_cell.angle_alpha   90.00
_cell.angle_beta   90.00
_cell.angle_gamma   90.00
#
_symmetry.space_group_name_H-M   'P 1'
#
loop_
_entity.id
_entity.type
_entity.pdbx_description
1 polymer ?
#
loop_
_entity_poly.entity_id
_entity_poly.type
_entity_poly.pdbx_seq_one_letter_code
_entity_poly.pdbx_strand_id
1 'polypeptide(L)'
;MGIAAYPHLIPVIAVKQGMDDVLSPEQVVSLANDLRRDNPSQRIALRFDDIDGYENVAKQVLRDGDCLIYDFNEQPIRSKPVECRRLKNLNLPAQTVALCSPRRRELTGKDFKNCKDGEVTNLIDNTHLDVYRNYGFDGVGDYGGLRDNLPDRGANKGRALAIMYDGKVNGFKIYVKDDYDLGPNGFWDVVEHMLADTELAQDDTCLALAAITDKYRRHEKGYTFAEWIKYTLVRYIQQLAMSRPGFV
;
A
#
# COMPACT_ATOMS: atom_id res chain seq x y z
N MET A 1 0.95 -19.38 -21.74
CA MET A 1 0.69 -19.93 -20.39
C MET A 1 -0.45 -19.13 -19.80
N GLY A 2 -1.55 -19.77 -19.39
CA GLY A 2 -2.75 -19.09 -18.87
C GLY A 2 -2.65 -18.77 -17.37
N ILE A 3 -3.65 -18.06 -16.84
CA ILE A 3 -3.76 -17.67 -15.42
C ILE A 3 -3.66 -18.87 -14.47
N ALA A 4 -4.18 -20.05 -14.86
CA ALA A 4 -4.09 -21.30 -14.09
C ALA A 4 -2.65 -21.73 -13.71
N ALA A 5 -1.62 -21.21 -14.38
CA ALA A 5 -0.23 -21.50 -14.00
C ALA A 5 0.21 -20.81 -12.69
N TYR A 6 -0.58 -19.86 -12.17
CA TYR A 6 -0.26 -19.05 -11.00
C TYR A 6 -1.33 -19.26 -9.91
N PRO A 7 -1.19 -20.27 -9.03
CA PRO A 7 -2.25 -20.65 -8.09
C PRO A 7 -2.63 -19.55 -7.09
N HIS A 8 -1.70 -18.63 -6.81
CA HIS A 8 -1.90 -17.52 -5.88
C HIS A 8 -2.35 -16.21 -6.57
N LEU A 9 -2.51 -16.20 -7.89
CA LEU A 9 -2.92 -15.00 -8.64
C LEU A 9 -4.44 -14.88 -8.68
N ILE A 10 -4.99 -13.84 -8.07
CA ILE A 10 -6.43 -13.53 -8.14
C ILE A 10 -6.64 -12.52 -9.27
N PRO A 11 -7.26 -12.89 -10.41
CA PRO A 11 -7.62 -11.92 -11.43
C PRO A 11 -8.61 -10.88 -10.89
N VAL A 12 -8.35 -9.61 -11.19
CA VAL A 12 -9.15 -8.46 -10.74
C VAL A 12 -9.85 -7.83 -11.95
N ILE A 13 -11.18 -7.73 -11.90
CA ILE A 13 -11.95 -6.88 -12.81
C ILE A 13 -12.14 -5.54 -12.10
N ALA A 14 -11.49 -4.49 -12.59
CA ALA A 14 -11.56 -3.16 -12.00
C ALA A 14 -12.56 -2.27 -12.75
N VAL A 15 -13.57 -1.80 -12.04
CA VAL A 15 -14.49 -0.74 -12.46
C VAL A 15 -14.05 0.53 -11.77
N LYS A 16 -13.80 1.58 -12.55
CA LYS A 16 -13.33 2.86 -12.04
C LYS A 16 -14.30 3.95 -12.46
N GLN A 17 -14.45 4.95 -11.62
CA GLN A 17 -15.25 6.12 -11.92
C GLN A 17 -14.78 6.76 -13.23
N GLY A 18 -15.72 7.07 -14.12
CA GLY A 18 -15.41 7.63 -15.45
C GLY A 18 -14.95 6.60 -16.48
N MET A 19 -15.08 5.30 -16.19
CA MET A 19 -14.95 4.20 -17.16
C MET A 19 -16.30 3.50 -17.43
N ASP A 20 -17.42 4.15 -17.11
CA ASP A 20 -18.76 3.58 -17.27
C ASP A 20 -19.12 3.30 -18.75
N ASP A 21 -18.45 3.99 -19.68
CA ASP A 21 -18.52 3.78 -21.12
C ASP A 21 -17.66 2.60 -21.60
N VAL A 22 -16.70 2.15 -20.78
CA VAL A 22 -15.76 1.08 -21.11
C VAL A 22 -16.25 -0.28 -20.59
N LEU A 23 -16.91 -0.31 -19.42
CA LEU A 23 -17.24 -1.55 -18.75
C LEU A 23 -18.64 -1.54 -18.11
N SER A 24 -19.66 -1.90 -18.87
CA SER A 24 -21.03 -2.00 -18.39
C SER A 24 -21.22 -3.15 -17.38
N PRO A 25 -22.30 -3.11 -16.57
CA PRO A 25 -22.72 -4.22 -15.72
C PRO A 25 -22.73 -5.59 -16.42
N GLU A 26 -23.28 -5.67 -17.63
CA GLU A 26 -23.34 -6.91 -18.42
C GLU A 26 -21.95 -7.39 -18.87
N GLN A 27 -21.06 -6.46 -19.20
CA GLN A 27 -19.68 -6.77 -19.58
C GLN A 27 -18.90 -7.34 -18.40
N VAL A 28 -19.09 -6.82 -17.18
CA VAL A 28 -18.51 -7.38 -15.95
C VAL A 28 -18.96 -8.83 -15.75
N VAL A 29 -20.26 -9.11 -15.92
CA VAL A 29 -20.79 -10.47 -15.83
C VAL A 29 -20.16 -11.38 -16.88
N SER A 30 -20.06 -10.92 -18.13
CA SER A 30 -19.43 -11.69 -19.21
C SER A 30 -17.98 -12.03 -18.89
N LEU A 31 -17.19 -11.04 -18.49
CA LEU A 31 -15.77 -11.22 -18.16
C LEU A 31 -15.58 -12.17 -16.99
N ALA A 32 -16.39 -12.05 -15.94
CA ALA A 32 -16.34 -12.97 -14.82
C ALA A 32 -16.67 -14.42 -15.22
N ASN A 33 -17.64 -14.59 -16.12
CA ASN A 33 -17.99 -15.91 -16.67
C ASN A 33 -16.87 -16.48 -17.55
N ASP A 34 -16.22 -15.65 -18.37
CA ASP A 34 -15.08 -16.05 -19.18
C ASP A 34 -13.90 -16.51 -18.31
N LEU A 35 -13.53 -15.71 -17.29
CA LEU A 35 -12.48 -16.07 -16.34
C LEU A 35 -12.74 -17.42 -15.65
N ARG A 36 -14.00 -17.67 -15.27
CA ARG A 36 -14.42 -18.89 -14.61
C ARG A 36 -14.54 -20.08 -15.54
N ARG A 37 -14.94 -19.88 -16.79
CA ARG A 37 -14.94 -20.95 -17.80
C ARG A 37 -13.51 -21.45 -18.01
N ASP A 38 -12.57 -20.52 -18.09
CA ASP A 38 -11.17 -20.83 -18.37
C ASP A 38 -10.44 -21.33 -17.11
N ASN A 39 -10.89 -20.94 -15.91
CA ASN A 39 -10.28 -21.31 -14.62
C ASN A 39 -11.36 -21.54 -13.52
N PRO A 40 -12.10 -22.67 -13.51
CA PRO A 40 -13.28 -22.85 -12.66
C PRO A 40 -13.04 -22.79 -11.15
N SER A 41 -11.82 -23.14 -10.70
CA SER A 41 -11.42 -23.15 -9.29
C SER A 41 -10.72 -21.87 -8.83
N GLN A 42 -10.42 -20.94 -9.74
CA GLN A 42 -9.70 -19.72 -9.40
C GLN A 42 -10.65 -18.70 -8.79
N ARG A 43 -10.23 -18.09 -7.67
CA ARG A 43 -10.90 -16.94 -7.08
C ARG A 43 -10.84 -15.76 -8.05
N ILE A 44 -11.85 -14.90 -8.05
CA ILE A 44 -11.83 -13.63 -8.75
C ILE A 44 -12.00 -12.48 -7.76
N ALA A 45 -11.59 -11.28 -8.16
CA ALA A 45 -11.89 -10.07 -7.44
C ALA A 45 -12.61 -9.05 -8.32
N LEU A 46 -13.60 -8.37 -7.76
CA LEU A 46 -14.15 -7.15 -8.35
C LEU A 46 -13.60 -5.95 -7.55
N ARG A 47 -13.03 -4.96 -8.25
CA ARG A 47 -12.56 -3.71 -7.64
C ARG A 47 -13.44 -2.55 -8.07
N PHE A 48 -13.89 -1.75 -7.10
CA PHE A 48 -14.72 -0.56 -7.31
C PHE A 48 -14.17 0.60 -6.49
N ASP A 49 -14.03 1.79 -7.08
CA ASP A 49 -13.92 3.06 -6.34
C ASP A 49 -15.28 3.73 -6.13
N ASP A 50 -16.26 3.34 -6.95
CA ASP A 50 -17.69 3.59 -6.84
C ASP A 50 -18.46 2.31 -7.24
N ILE A 51 -19.44 1.91 -6.44
CA ILE A 51 -20.24 0.69 -6.67
C ILE A 51 -21.65 1.00 -7.21
N ASP A 52 -22.01 2.27 -7.35
CA ASP A 52 -23.31 2.71 -7.85
C ASP A 52 -23.62 2.06 -9.21
N GLY A 53 -24.72 1.28 -9.28
CA GLY A 53 -25.15 0.59 -10.48
C GLY A 53 -24.57 -0.82 -10.67
N TYR A 54 -23.61 -1.24 -9.84
CA TYR A 54 -22.95 -2.54 -9.93
C TYR A 54 -23.30 -3.49 -8.78
N GLU A 55 -24.18 -3.12 -7.86
CA GLU A 55 -24.49 -3.93 -6.67
C GLU A 55 -25.11 -5.28 -7.02
N ASN A 56 -26.03 -5.29 -7.99
CA ASN A 56 -26.65 -6.52 -8.47
C ASN A 56 -25.65 -7.41 -9.20
N VAL A 57 -24.73 -6.81 -9.96
CA VAL A 57 -23.64 -7.53 -10.61
C VAL A 57 -22.71 -8.16 -9.58
N ALA A 58 -22.30 -7.42 -8.55
CA ALA A 58 -21.47 -7.94 -7.48
C ALA A 58 -22.13 -9.14 -6.80
N LYS A 59 -23.44 -9.08 -6.51
CA LYS A 59 -24.23 -10.20 -5.95
C LYS A 59 -24.34 -11.40 -6.89
N GLN A 60 -24.52 -11.15 -8.19
CA GLN A 60 -24.64 -12.20 -9.19
C GLN A 60 -23.31 -12.91 -9.44
N VAL A 61 -22.23 -12.14 -9.47
CA VAL A 61 -20.91 -12.61 -9.86
C VAL A 61 -20.21 -13.23 -8.67
N LEU A 62 -20.03 -12.52 -7.55
CA LEU A 62 -19.14 -12.96 -6.47
C LEU A 62 -19.67 -14.22 -5.75
N ARG A 63 -18.76 -15.15 -5.45
CA ARG A 63 -19.01 -16.40 -4.72
C ARG A 63 -18.21 -16.44 -3.43
N ASP A 64 -18.45 -17.48 -2.62
CA ASP A 64 -17.60 -17.77 -1.47
C ASP A 64 -16.13 -17.95 -1.89
N GLY A 65 -15.23 -17.33 -1.14
CA GLY A 65 -13.79 -17.27 -1.44
C GLY A 65 -13.36 -16.22 -2.48
N ASP A 66 -14.26 -15.58 -3.22
CA ASP A 66 -13.94 -14.42 -4.06
C ASP A 66 -13.71 -13.16 -3.20
N CYS A 67 -13.26 -12.08 -3.83
CA CYS A 67 -13.05 -10.80 -3.14
C CYS A 67 -13.84 -9.65 -3.77
N LEU A 68 -14.42 -8.79 -2.94
CA LEU A 68 -14.80 -7.42 -3.30
C LEU A 68 -13.74 -6.47 -2.75
N ILE A 69 -13.04 -5.74 -3.62
CA ILE A 69 -12.11 -4.69 -3.24
C ILE A 69 -12.82 -3.36 -3.40
N TYR A 70 -13.12 -2.67 -2.30
CA TYR A 70 -13.63 -1.30 -2.36
C TYR A 70 -12.49 -0.32 -2.12
N ASP A 71 -12.33 0.60 -3.05
CA ASP A 71 -11.17 1.46 -3.17
C ASP A 71 -11.46 2.88 -2.70
N PHE A 72 -10.97 3.19 -1.51
CA PHE A 72 -11.06 4.51 -0.93
C PHE A 72 -10.03 5.48 -1.52
N ASN A 73 -9.16 5.02 -2.42
CA ASN A 73 -8.06 5.79 -2.98
C ASN A 73 -7.22 6.42 -1.85
N GLU A 74 -7.07 7.74 -1.82
CA GLU A 74 -6.31 8.49 -0.81
C GLU A 74 -7.21 9.03 0.32
N GLN A 75 -8.46 8.58 0.40
CA GLN A 75 -9.41 9.00 1.41
C GLN A 75 -9.43 8.01 2.58
N PRO A 76 -9.44 8.48 3.84
CA PRO A 76 -9.60 7.59 4.98
C PRO A 76 -10.93 6.84 4.91
N ILE A 77 -10.97 5.55 5.28
CA ILE A 77 -12.22 4.74 5.32
C ILE A 77 -13.34 5.47 6.08
N ARG A 78 -12.99 6.15 7.18
CA ARG A 78 -13.91 6.93 8.01
C ARG A 78 -14.61 8.10 7.31
N SER A 79 -14.14 8.54 6.15
CA SER A 79 -14.76 9.63 5.40
C SER A 79 -15.99 9.20 4.61
N LYS A 80 -16.21 7.89 4.43
CA LYS A 80 -17.33 7.33 3.64
C LYS A 80 -18.19 6.34 4.46
N PRO A 81 -18.77 6.75 5.61
CA PRO A 81 -19.47 5.83 6.51
C PRO A 81 -20.80 5.30 5.93
N VAL A 82 -21.45 6.05 5.04
CA VAL A 82 -22.72 5.63 4.41
C VAL A 82 -22.46 4.54 3.39
N GLU A 83 -21.41 4.71 2.60
CA GLU A 83 -20.92 3.76 1.60
C GLU A 83 -20.49 2.46 2.27
N CYS A 84 -19.72 2.53 3.36
CA CYS A 84 -19.34 1.36 4.15
C CYS A 84 -20.59 0.59 4.64
N ARG A 85 -21.59 1.30 5.16
CA ARG A 85 -22.86 0.69 5.59
C ARG A 85 -23.59 0.04 4.43
N ARG A 86 -23.64 0.69 3.26
CA ARG A 86 -24.28 0.15 2.06
C ARG A 86 -23.59 -1.11 1.58
N LEU A 87 -22.26 -1.12 1.49
CA LEU A 87 -21.46 -2.30 1.14
C LEU A 87 -21.72 -3.47 2.08
N LYS A 88 -21.70 -3.21 3.40
CA LYS A 88 -22.02 -4.21 4.42
C LYS A 88 -23.43 -4.80 4.22
N ASN A 89 -24.41 -3.95 3.92
CA ASN A 89 -25.79 -4.38 3.69
C ASN A 89 -26.00 -5.17 2.39
N LEU A 90 -25.01 -5.22 1.48
CA LEU A 90 -25.09 -6.11 0.32
C LEU A 90 -25.04 -7.59 0.72
N ASN A 91 -24.47 -7.91 1.90
CA ASN A 91 -24.32 -9.28 2.41
C ASN A 91 -23.77 -10.23 1.33
N LEU A 92 -22.68 -9.81 0.69
CA LEU A 92 -22.02 -10.60 -0.35
C LEU A 92 -21.41 -11.86 0.27
N PRO A 93 -21.40 -12.98 -0.47
CA PRO A 93 -20.73 -14.21 -0.01
C PRO A 93 -19.18 -14.11 -0.08
N ALA A 94 -18.64 -13.01 -0.60
CA ALA A 94 -17.22 -12.80 -0.84
C ALA A 94 -16.53 -12.03 0.29
N GLN A 95 -15.21 -12.17 0.40
CA GLN A 95 -14.40 -11.39 1.31
C GLN A 95 -14.35 -9.92 0.87
N THR A 96 -14.63 -9.01 1.79
CA THR A 96 -14.59 -7.58 1.53
C THR A 96 -13.25 -6.99 1.97
N VAL A 97 -12.58 -6.29 1.06
CA VAL A 97 -11.26 -5.70 1.27
C VAL A 97 -11.35 -4.20 1.06
N ALA A 98 -10.95 -3.42 2.05
CA ALA A 98 -10.78 -1.97 1.90
C ALA A 98 -9.40 -1.69 1.30
N LEU A 99 -9.32 -1.11 0.11
CA LEU A 99 -8.06 -0.63 -0.46
C LEU A 99 -7.93 0.87 -0.17
N CYS A 100 -6.85 1.27 0.47
CA CYS A 100 -6.59 2.67 0.85
C CYS A 100 -5.11 2.98 0.71
N SER A 101 -4.78 4.16 0.18
CA SER A 101 -3.42 4.71 0.23
C SER A 101 -3.29 5.56 1.50
N PRO A 102 -2.36 5.25 2.42
CA PRO A 102 -2.11 6.10 3.58
C PRO A 102 -1.44 7.43 3.19
N ARG A 103 -0.83 7.51 2.00
CA ARG A 103 -0.13 8.69 1.51
C ARG A 103 -0.86 9.27 0.31
N ARG A 104 -1.04 10.59 0.30
CA ARG A 104 -1.55 11.31 -0.87
C ARG A 104 -0.52 11.37 -1.99
N ARG A 105 -0.92 11.20 -3.25
CA ARG A 105 -0.02 11.21 -4.41
C ARG A 105 0.67 12.55 -4.62
N GLU A 106 0.01 13.64 -4.22
CA GLU A 106 0.56 15.01 -4.31
C GLU A 106 1.74 15.26 -3.36
N LEU A 107 1.90 14.44 -2.30
CA LEU A 107 3.00 14.60 -1.36
C LEU A 107 4.32 14.23 -2.02
N THR A 108 5.29 15.12 -1.90
CA THR A 108 6.65 14.99 -2.40
C THR A 108 7.66 15.05 -1.25
N GLY A 109 8.94 14.80 -1.54
CA GLY A 109 10.00 14.95 -0.52
C GLY A 109 10.13 16.38 0.04
N LYS A 110 9.53 17.39 -0.61
CA LYS A 110 9.53 18.78 -0.11
C LYS A 110 8.64 18.96 1.12
N ASP A 111 7.58 18.17 1.21
CA ASP A 111 6.56 18.29 2.25
C ASP A 111 7.08 17.78 3.61
N PHE A 112 8.11 16.93 3.58
CA PHE A 112 8.77 16.37 4.76
C PHE A 112 9.91 17.25 5.30
N LYS A 113 10.21 18.40 4.69
CA LYS A 113 11.38 19.24 5.06
C LYS A 113 11.39 19.72 6.53
N ASN A 114 10.21 19.83 7.13
CA ASN A 114 10.02 20.31 8.50
C ASN A 114 9.78 19.17 9.51
N CYS A 115 9.80 17.91 9.06
CA CYS A 115 9.72 16.77 9.97
C CYS A 115 11.02 16.67 10.77
N LYS A 116 10.91 16.38 12.07
CA LYS A 116 12.08 16.07 12.89
C LYS A 116 12.48 14.62 12.66
N ASP A 117 13.78 14.37 12.68
CA ASP A 117 14.32 13.02 12.56
C ASP A 117 13.79 12.12 13.69
N GLY A 118 13.33 10.92 13.32
CA GLY A 118 12.73 9.94 14.24
C GLY A 118 11.27 10.21 14.58
N GLU A 119 10.69 11.36 14.19
CA GLU A 119 9.29 11.68 14.47
C GLU A 119 8.35 10.91 13.54
N VAL A 120 7.26 10.41 14.10
CA VAL A 120 6.14 9.84 13.33
C VAL A 120 5.41 10.97 12.63
N THR A 121 5.38 10.94 11.29
CA THR A 121 4.73 11.98 10.50
C THR A 121 3.21 11.83 10.48
N ASN A 122 2.50 12.96 10.51
CA ASN A 122 1.06 13.02 10.24
C ASN A 122 0.75 13.15 8.74
N LEU A 123 1.76 13.22 7.87
CA LEU A 123 1.59 13.32 6.41
C LEU A 123 1.20 11.97 5.77
N ILE A 124 1.38 10.86 6.49
CA ILE A 124 1.03 9.51 6.04
C ILE A 124 0.10 8.92 7.09
N ASP A 125 -1.18 8.74 6.75
CA ASP A 125 -2.23 8.28 7.66
C ASP A 125 -2.52 6.78 7.46
N ASN A 126 -1.91 5.95 8.31
CA ASN A 126 -2.07 4.50 8.27
C ASN A 126 -3.22 3.97 9.15
N THR A 127 -4.06 4.84 9.69
CA THR A 127 -5.13 4.47 10.64
C THR A 127 -6.17 3.50 10.05
N HIS A 128 -6.28 3.45 8.72
CA HIS A 128 -7.17 2.53 8.01
C HIS A 128 -6.91 1.06 8.39
N LEU A 129 -5.65 0.69 8.64
CA LEU A 129 -5.29 -0.65 9.10
C LEU A 129 -5.86 -0.97 10.50
N ASP A 130 -6.15 0.02 11.33
CA ASP A 130 -6.70 -0.21 12.68
C ASP A 130 -8.23 -0.23 12.69
N VAL A 131 -8.87 0.42 11.72
CA VAL A 131 -10.32 0.69 11.77
C VAL A 131 -11.14 -0.09 10.75
N TYR A 132 -10.54 -0.70 9.71
CA TYR A 132 -11.29 -1.31 8.59
C TYR A 132 -12.37 -2.30 9.05
N ARG A 133 -12.10 -3.13 10.06
CA ARG A 133 -13.08 -4.09 10.62
C ARG A 133 -14.31 -3.39 11.21
N ASN A 134 -14.13 -2.22 11.84
CA ASN A 134 -15.23 -1.44 12.40
C ASN A 134 -16.17 -0.92 11.31
N TYR A 135 -15.69 -0.81 10.07
CA TYR A 135 -16.45 -0.41 8.90
C TYR A 135 -17.01 -1.61 8.11
N GLY A 136 -16.82 -2.84 8.61
CA GLY A 136 -17.42 -4.04 8.04
C GLY A 136 -16.59 -4.71 6.93
N PHE A 137 -15.29 -4.44 6.87
CA PHE A 137 -14.37 -5.09 5.95
C PHE A 137 -13.65 -6.28 6.60
N ASP A 138 -13.48 -7.37 5.86
CA ASP A 138 -12.79 -8.59 6.29
C ASP A 138 -11.26 -8.45 6.20
N GLY A 139 -10.81 -7.68 5.20
CA GLY A 139 -9.41 -7.38 4.94
C GLY A 139 -9.17 -5.91 4.59
N VAL A 140 -7.90 -5.55 4.47
CA VAL A 140 -7.48 -4.22 4.07
C VAL A 140 -6.18 -4.32 3.27
N GLY A 141 -6.06 -3.48 2.24
CA GLY A 141 -4.90 -3.39 1.38
C GLY A 141 -4.39 -1.96 1.29
N ASP A 142 -3.11 -1.85 0.99
CA ASP A 142 -2.42 -0.60 0.67
C ASP A 142 -1.83 -0.76 -0.74
N TYR A 143 -1.74 0.36 -1.46
CA TYR A 143 -1.01 0.47 -2.72
C TYR A 143 0.49 0.17 -2.60
N GLY A 144 1.00 -0.04 -1.38
CA GLY A 144 2.43 0.03 -1.08
C GLY A 144 2.93 1.46 -1.32
N GLY A 145 2.02 2.44 -1.14
CA GLY A 145 1.99 3.75 -1.77
C GLY A 145 3.01 4.75 -1.24
N LEU A 146 4.26 4.34 -1.04
CA LEU A 146 5.34 5.27 -0.76
C LEU A 146 5.90 5.89 -2.04
N ARG A 147 5.46 5.42 -3.22
CA ARG A 147 6.08 5.84 -4.49
C ARG A 147 5.34 5.40 -5.77
N ASP A 148 4.09 5.84 -5.98
CA ASP A 148 3.38 5.63 -7.27
C ASP A 148 4.13 6.19 -8.50
N ASN A 149 5.24 6.89 -8.30
CA ASN A 149 6.28 7.09 -9.32
C ASN A 149 7.64 6.66 -8.77
N LEU A 150 8.05 5.41 -9.00
CA LEU A 150 9.47 5.08 -9.08
C LEU A 150 10.11 6.03 -10.09
N PRO A 151 11.21 6.75 -9.76
CA PRO A 151 11.98 7.27 -10.86
C PRO A 151 12.43 6.14 -11.77
N ASP A 152 11.93 6.18 -12.99
CA ASP A 152 12.40 5.35 -14.10
C ASP A 152 13.82 5.77 -14.56
N ARG A 153 14.37 6.86 -13.99
CA ARG A 153 15.73 7.37 -14.19
C ARG A 153 16.29 8.00 -12.92
N GLY A 154 17.60 7.82 -12.68
CA GLY A 154 18.31 8.40 -11.53
C GLY A 154 18.23 9.93 -11.53
N ALA A 155 17.48 10.49 -10.59
CA ALA A 155 17.60 11.90 -10.26
C ALA A 155 18.91 12.11 -9.50
N ASN A 156 19.73 13.07 -9.95
CA ASN A 156 20.98 13.43 -9.26
C ASN A 156 20.78 14.53 -8.21
N LYS A 157 19.57 15.08 -8.12
CA LYS A 157 19.20 16.11 -7.15
C LYS A 157 17.90 15.72 -6.43
N GLY A 158 17.82 16.07 -5.16
CA GLY A 158 16.72 15.66 -4.30
C GLY A 158 17.14 15.69 -2.84
N ARG A 159 16.17 15.88 -1.94
CA ARG A 159 16.40 15.70 -0.51
C ARG A 159 16.59 14.21 -0.24
N ALA A 160 17.59 13.86 0.56
CA ALA A 160 17.68 12.51 1.10
C ALA A 160 16.60 12.37 2.19
N LEU A 161 15.66 11.46 1.96
CA LEU A 161 14.49 11.23 2.81
C LEU A 161 14.34 9.74 3.03
N ALA A 162 14.48 9.30 4.27
CA ALA A 162 14.12 7.96 4.70
C ALA A 162 12.76 7.98 5.39
N ILE A 163 11.92 7.01 5.03
CA ILE A 163 10.60 6.79 5.63
C ILE A 163 10.58 5.37 6.14
N MET A 164 10.44 5.19 7.45
CA MET A 164 10.50 3.88 8.10
C MET A 164 9.22 3.61 8.88
N TYR A 165 8.48 2.59 8.46
CA TYR A 165 7.29 2.17 9.20
C TYR A 165 7.67 1.56 10.55
N ASP A 166 6.92 1.92 11.58
CA ASP A 166 6.96 1.33 12.91
C ASP A 166 5.60 0.69 13.19
N GLY A 167 5.58 -0.65 13.21
CA GLY A 167 4.37 -1.42 13.41
C GLY A 167 3.79 -1.31 14.82
N LYS A 168 4.59 -0.91 15.84
CA LYS A 168 4.10 -0.73 17.22
C LYS A 168 3.15 0.45 17.34
N VAL A 169 3.42 1.51 16.59
CA VAL A 169 2.64 2.76 16.63
C VAL A 169 1.79 2.97 15.38
N ASN A 170 1.81 2.03 14.44
CA ASN A 170 1.18 2.14 13.13
C ASN A 170 1.52 3.44 12.38
N GLY A 171 2.79 3.83 12.41
CA GLY A 171 3.23 5.14 11.93
C GLY A 171 4.50 5.08 11.10
N PHE A 172 4.78 6.16 10.38
CA PHE A 172 5.99 6.29 9.58
C PHE A 172 6.93 7.31 10.21
N LYS A 173 8.07 6.83 10.72
CA LYS A 173 9.18 7.68 11.17
C LYS A 173 9.89 8.28 9.97
N ILE A 174 10.26 9.55 10.07
CA ILE A 174 10.93 10.31 9.02
C ILE A 174 12.34 10.65 9.44
N TYR A 175 13.28 10.56 8.50
CA TYR A 175 14.64 11.10 8.65
C TYR A 175 14.99 11.85 7.37
N VAL A 176 15.39 13.10 7.48
CA VAL A 176 15.53 14.00 6.32
C VAL A 176 16.80 14.83 6.40
N LYS A 177 17.57 14.82 5.30
CA LYS A 177 18.60 15.82 5.04
C LYS A 177 18.03 16.85 4.06
N ASP A 178 17.70 18.05 4.58
CA ASP A 178 17.23 19.18 3.77
C ASP A 178 18.37 19.91 3.05
N ASP A 179 19.13 19.16 2.27
CA ASP A 179 20.10 19.69 1.32
C ASP A 179 19.84 19.06 -0.04
N TYR A 180 19.27 19.85 -0.95
CA TYR A 180 18.86 19.39 -2.26
C TYR A 180 20.04 19.10 -3.19
N ASP A 181 21.18 19.77 -2.96
CA ASP A 181 22.37 19.65 -3.79
C ASP A 181 23.23 18.45 -3.41
N LEU A 182 23.14 17.97 -2.16
CA LEU A 182 23.72 16.68 -1.78
C LEU A 182 23.07 15.52 -2.52
N GLY A 183 21.80 15.63 -2.91
CA GLY A 183 21.13 14.57 -3.64
C GLY A 183 21.15 13.25 -2.84
N PRO A 184 21.44 12.11 -3.50
CA PRO A 184 21.58 10.83 -2.82
C PRO A 184 22.76 10.75 -1.83
N ASN A 185 23.75 11.65 -1.90
CA ASN A 185 24.86 11.65 -0.93
C ASN A 185 24.40 12.07 0.47
N GLY A 186 23.30 12.83 0.57
CA GLY A 186 22.73 13.21 1.85
C GLY A 186 22.20 12.03 2.67
N PHE A 187 22.05 10.85 2.07
CA PHE A 187 21.60 9.66 2.80
C PHE A 187 22.62 9.16 3.82
N TRP A 188 23.90 9.52 3.72
CA TRP A 188 24.88 9.19 4.76
C TRP A 188 24.48 9.79 6.12
N ASP A 189 24.17 11.09 6.14
CA ASP A 189 23.70 11.80 7.33
C ASP A 189 22.38 11.19 7.83
N VAL A 190 21.47 10.88 6.90
CA VAL A 190 20.17 10.24 7.22
C VAL A 190 20.38 8.88 7.91
N VAL A 191 21.31 8.05 7.43
CA VAL A 191 21.60 6.75 8.05
C VAL A 191 22.19 6.92 9.44
N GLU A 192 23.10 7.87 9.63
CA GLU A 192 23.70 8.13 10.95
C GLU A 192 22.62 8.48 11.98
N HIS A 193 21.73 9.41 11.64
CA HIS A 193 20.62 9.80 12.52
C HIS A 193 19.62 8.65 12.73
N MET A 194 19.31 7.89 11.68
CA MET A 194 18.40 6.76 11.74
C MET A 194 18.92 5.62 12.62
N LEU A 195 20.21 5.29 12.54
CA LEU A 195 20.83 4.24 13.36
C LEU A 195 21.06 4.69 14.81
N ALA A 196 21.06 6.01 15.07
CA ALA A 196 21.07 6.55 16.43
C ALA A 196 19.69 6.49 17.12
N ASP A 197 18.59 6.32 16.36
CA ASP A 197 17.26 6.10 16.92
C ASP A 197 17.17 4.69 17.52
N THR A 198 17.27 4.60 18.85
CA THR A 198 17.25 3.32 19.58
C THR A 198 15.93 2.57 19.47
N GLU A 199 14.81 3.25 19.22
CA GLU A 199 13.51 2.57 19.06
C GLU A 199 13.43 1.87 17.72
N LEU A 200 14.07 2.44 16.69
CA LEU A 200 14.16 1.86 15.35
C LEU A 200 15.28 0.81 15.26
N ALA A 201 16.46 1.12 15.80
CA ALA A 201 17.67 0.31 15.67
C ALA A 201 17.66 -1.00 16.48
N GLN A 202 16.73 -1.16 17.44
CA GLN A 202 16.56 -2.40 18.20
C GLN A 202 15.90 -3.54 17.42
N ASP A 203 15.43 -3.29 16.19
CA ASP A 203 14.81 -4.29 15.33
C ASP A 203 15.87 -5.08 14.53
N ASP A 204 16.50 -6.04 15.21
CA ASP A 204 17.56 -6.92 14.68
C ASP A 204 17.07 -7.91 13.62
N THR A 205 15.76 -8.11 13.53
CA THR A 205 15.13 -8.98 12.52
C THR A 205 14.87 -8.26 11.19
N CYS A 206 14.91 -6.92 11.15
CA CYS A 206 14.53 -6.17 9.96
C CYS A 206 15.55 -6.28 8.83
N LEU A 207 15.13 -6.89 7.72
CA LEU A 207 15.98 -7.10 6.54
C LEU A 207 16.48 -5.77 5.94
N ALA A 208 15.63 -4.73 5.96
CA ALA A 208 16.00 -3.41 5.46
C ALA A 208 17.05 -2.74 6.37
N LEU A 209 16.85 -2.76 7.69
CA LEU A 209 17.81 -2.17 8.63
C LEU A 209 19.14 -2.93 8.63
N ALA A 210 19.11 -4.26 8.55
CA ALA A 210 20.31 -5.07 8.42
C ALA A 210 21.11 -4.70 7.17
N ALA A 211 20.44 -4.56 6.02
CA ALA A 211 21.08 -4.16 4.76
C ALA A 211 21.66 -2.74 4.82
N ILE A 212 20.93 -1.78 5.41
CA ILE A 212 21.42 -0.40 5.57
C ILE A 212 22.64 -0.37 6.52
N THR A 213 22.55 -1.06 7.65
CA THR A 213 23.61 -1.11 8.66
C THR A 213 24.88 -1.74 8.11
N ASP A 214 24.76 -2.86 7.40
CA ASP A 214 25.88 -3.53 6.76
C ASP A 214 26.55 -2.64 5.70
N LYS A 215 25.76 -2.01 4.82
CA LYS A 215 26.29 -1.08 3.81
C LYS A 215 27.01 0.11 4.44
N TYR A 216 26.43 0.69 5.49
CA TYR A 216 27.01 1.80 6.25
C TYR A 216 28.36 1.41 6.88
N ARG A 217 28.43 0.25 7.55
CA ARG A 217 29.65 -0.27 8.19
C ARG A 217 30.76 -0.60 7.18
N ARG A 218 30.40 -1.08 5.99
CA ARG A 218 31.37 -1.37 4.92
C ARG A 218 31.84 -0.11 4.18
N HIS A 219 31.33 1.07 4.52
CA HIS A 219 31.61 2.33 3.84
C HIS A 219 31.45 2.24 2.31
N GLU A 220 30.48 1.44 1.84
CA GLU A 220 30.24 1.27 0.40
C GLU A 220 29.74 2.58 -0.21
N LYS A 221 30.27 2.96 -1.37
CA LYS A 221 29.96 4.25 -1.99
C LYS A 221 28.47 4.42 -2.28
N GLY A 222 27.88 5.42 -1.63
CA GLY A 222 26.64 6.11 -2.01
C GLY A 222 25.36 5.28 -1.84
N TYR A 223 24.28 5.95 -1.46
CA TYR A 223 22.92 5.40 -1.58
C TYR A 223 22.24 5.99 -2.79
N THR A 224 21.26 5.29 -3.33
CA THR A 224 20.41 5.76 -4.43
C THR A 224 18.97 5.93 -3.95
N PHE A 225 18.20 6.80 -4.61
CA PHE A 225 16.76 6.90 -4.32
C PHE A 225 16.04 5.55 -4.50
N ALA A 226 16.43 4.75 -5.49
CA ALA A 226 15.81 3.44 -5.73
C ALA A 226 16.04 2.45 -4.57
N GLU A 227 17.25 2.41 -4.02
CA GLU A 227 17.55 1.58 -2.83
C GLU A 227 16.68 1.97 -1.64
N TRP A 228 16.50 3.27 -1.41
CA TRP A 228 15.69 3.74 -0.28
C TRP A 228 14.22 3.37 -0.39
N ILE A 229 13.64 3.40 -1.58
CA ILE A 229 12.27 2.88 -1.72
C ILE A 229 12.19 1.39 -1.48
N LYS A 230 13.19 0.61 -1.92
CA LYS A 230 13.25 -0.81 -1.59
C LYS A 230 13.30 -1.02 -0.07
N TYR A 231 14.16 -0.29 0.64
CA TYR A 231 14.27 -0.40 2.10
C TYR A 231 12.97 -0.05 2.82
N THR A 232 12.36 1.06 2.42
CA THR A 232 11.07 1.49 2.95
C THR A 232 9.97 0.43 2.72
N LEU A 233 9.85 -0.12 1.51
CA LEU A 233 8.86 -1.16 1.21
C LEU A 233 9.12 -2.48 1.95
N VAL A 234 10.37 -2.93 1.98
CA VAL A 234 10.75 -4.18 2.68
C VAL A 234 10.44 -4.06 4.17
N ARG A 235 10.83 -2.94 4.80
CA ARG A 235 10.50 -2.70 6.21
C ARG A 235 8.99 -2.68 6.42
N TYR A 236 8.25 -1.97 5.57
CA TYR A 236 6.81 -1.85 5.71
C TYR A 236 6.11 -3.21 5.67
N ILE A 237 6.37 -4.00 4.63
CA ILE A 237 5.78 -5.34 4.46
C ILE A 237 6.16 -6.26 5.64
N GLN A 238 7.44 -6.26 6.03
CA GLN A 238 7.90 -7.11 7.13
C GLN A 238 7.23 -6.73 8.46
N GLN A 239 7.17 -5.44 8.77
CA GLN A 239 6.55 -4.94 10.00
C GLN A 239 5.03 -5.16 9.99
N LEU A 240 4.35 -5.06 8.85
CA LEU A 240 2.95 -5.47 8.73
C LEU A 240 2.77 -6.95 9.07
N ALA A 241 3.60 -7.83 8.50
CA ALA A 241 3.53 -9.27 8.77
C ALA A 241 3.80 -9.62 10.25
N MET A 242 4.72 -8.91 10.90
CA MET A 242 5.09 -9.13 12.30
C MET A 242 4.08 -8.54 13.29
N SER A 243 3.69 -7.28 13.10
CA SER A 243 2.83 -6.55 14.03
C SER A 243 1.35 -6.85 13.82
N ARG A 244 0.99 -7.39 12.65
CA ARG A 244 -0.41 -7.60 12.26
C ARG A 244 -0.60 -8.95 11.55
N PRO A 245 -0.36 -10.08 12.22
CA PRO A 245 -0.40 -11.41 11.58
C PRO A 245 -1.79 -11.79 11.02
N GLY A 246 -2.87 -11.11 11.43
CA GLY A 246 -4.22 -11.29 10.88
C GLY A 246 -4.51 -10.54 9.57
N PHE A 247 -3.48 -10.02 8.88
CA PHE A 247 -3.57 -9.36 7.57
C PHE A 247 -3.21 -10.28 6.39
N VAL A 248 -2.83 -11.54 6.66
CA VAL A 248 -2.45 -12.54 5.66
C VAL A 248 -3.64 -13.39 5.25
#